data_AF-A0A1S1NAV1-F1
#
_entry.id   AF-A0A1S1NAV1-F1
#
_cell.length_a   1.000
_cell.length_b   1.000
_cell.length_c   1.000
_cell.angle_alpha   90.00
_cell.angle_beta   90.00
_cell.angle_gamma   90.00
#
_symmetry.space_group_name_H-M   'P 1'
#
loop_
_entity.id
_entity.type
_entity.pdbx_description
1 polymer ?
#
loop_
_entity_poly.entity_id
_entity_poly.type
_entity_poly.pdbx_seq_one_letter_code
_entity_poly.pdbx_strand_id
1 'polypeptide(L)'
;MLALSVSVALSIAIIIVAIALSKKKRQWRQVQVEGVTKVKQHTAGPIEMLGASSLLVEFTYDDKKYSCQTAFNQSLYDSFCAKKPTYIFIDPNNPSQCLDNVYEKSRYVKLWLILTLLMIICISFSYL
;
A
#
# COMPACT_ATOMS: atom_id res chain seq x y z
N MET A 1 -2.95 19.89 -31.40
CA MET A 1 -2.00 18.81 -31.76
C MET A 1 -0.74 18.82 -30.88
N LEU A 2 0.00 19.94 -30.77
CA LEU A 2 1.22 20.03 -29.95
C LEU A 2 1.02 19.75 -28.45
N ALA A 3 -0.06 20.25 -27.84
CA ALA A 3 -0.34 19.99 -26.41
C ALA A 3 -0.67 18.52 -26.12
N LEU A 4 -1.29 17.83 -27.10
CA LEU A 4 -1.66 16.42 -27.00
C LEU A 4 -0.43 15.52 -27.14
N SER A 5 0.48 15.82 -28.07
CA SER A 5 1.74 15.08 -28.23
C SER A 5 2.69 15.27 -27.04
N VAL A 6 2.73 16.47 -26.45
CA VAL A 6 3.52 16.74 -25.23
C VAL A 6 2.93 15.98 -24.02
N SER A 7 1.62 15.97 -23.86
CA SER A 7 0.94 15.21 -22.78
C SER A 7 1.20 13.70 -22.86
N VAL A 8 1.13 13.13 -24.07
CA VAL A 8 1.42 11.71 -24.32
C VAL A 8 2.89 11.38 -24.05
N ALA A 9 3.82 12.22 -24.49
CA ALA A 9 5.24 12.02 -24.22
C ALA A 9 5.58 12.05 -22.72
N LEU A 10 4.96 12.96 -21.96
CA LEU A 10 5.17 13.09 -20.52
C LEU A 10 4.62 11.87 -19.76
N SER A 11 3.45 11.37 -20.15
CA SER A 11 2.85 10.18 -19.54
C SER A 11 3.64 8.90 -19.85
N ILE A 12 4.17 8.75 -21.07
CA ILE A 12 5.09 7.64 -21.42
C ILE A 12 6.38 7.71 -20.59
N ALA A 13 6.97 8.91 -20.44
CA ALA A 13 8.19 9.09 -19.64
C ALA A 13 7.96 8.71 -18.16
N ILE A 14 6.84 9.12 -17.58
CA ILE A 14 6.45 8.76 -16.21
C ILE A 14 6.30 7.23 -16.07
N ILE A 15 5.67 6.57 -17.04
CA ILE A 15 5.50 5.11 -17.03
C ILE A 15 6.86 4.40 -17.10
N ILE A 16 7.77 4.83 -17.98
CA ILE A 16 9.11 4.24 -18.12
C ILE A 16 9.91 4.38 -16.81
N VAL A 17 9.88 5.57 -16.19
CA VAL A 17 10.56 5.82 -14.92
C VAL A 17 9.95 4.97 -13.80
N ALA A 18 8.62 4.86 -13.73
CA ALA A 18 7.95 4.02 -12.75
C ALA A 18 8.29 2.53 -12.91
N ILE A 19 8.35 2.02 -14.15
CA ILE A 19 8.78 0.66 -14.45
C ILE A 19 10.24 0.44 -14.06
N ALA A 20 11.13 1.38 -14.38
CA ALA A 20 12.55 1.30 -14.01
C ALA A 20 12.75 1.24 -12.49
N LEU A 21 12.00 2.05 -11.74
CA LEU A 21 12.01 2.06 -10.27
C LEU A 21 11.47 0.75 -9.67
N SER A 22 10.54 0.08 -10.35
CA SER A 22 9.96 -1.19 -9.88
C SER A 22 10.90 -2.40 -9.92
N LYS A 23 12.04 -2.30 -10.64
CA LYS A 23 12.95 -3.45 -10.85
C LYS A 23 13.78 -3.84 -9.62
N LYS A 24 13.86 -3.00 -8.59
CA LYS A 24 14.45 -3.42 -7.30
C LYS A 24 13.48 -4.39 -6.63
N LYS A 25 13.78 -5.69 -6.69
CA LYS A 25 13.08 -6.69 -5.88
C LYS A 25 13.25 -6.31 -4.41
N ARG A 26 12.16 -5.86 -3.76
CA ARG A 26 12.14 -5.64 -2.31
C ARG A 26 12.37 -6.97 -1.62
N GLN A 27 13.38 -7.03 -0.76
CA GLN A 27 13.60 -8.17 0.13
C GLN A 27 12.80 -7.93 1.39
N TRP A 28 11.80 -8.77 1.65
CA TRP A 28 11.00 -8.70 2.86
C TRP A 28 11.65 -9.52 3.96
N ARG A 29 11.63 -9.01 5.20
CA ARG A 29 12.11 -9.72 6.38
C ARG A 29 10.94 -10.11 7.25
N GLN A 30 10.95 -11.36 7.73
CA GLN A 30 9.97 -11.83 8.68
C GLN A 30 10.39 -11.43 10.09
N VAL A 31 9.48 -10.84 10.85
CA VAL A 31 9.67 -10.45 12.26
C VAL A 31 8.54 -11.00 13.11
N GLN A 32 8.85 -11.29 14.37
CA GLN A 32 7.85 -11.74 15.34
C GLN A 32 7.08 -10.54 15.87
N VAL A 33 5.76 -10.73 16.01
CA VAL A 33 4.88 -9.73 16.58
C VAL A 33 4.95 -9.76 18.11
N GLU A 34 5.14 -8.60 18.71
CA GLU A 34 5.20 -8.40 20.16
C GLU A 34 3.89 -7.80 20.70
N GLY A 35 3.21 -6.98 19.91
CA GLY A 35 1.98 -6.29 20.30
C GLY A 35 1.01 -6.16 19.13
N VAL A 36 -0.29 -6.33 19.39
CA VAL A 36 -1.36 -6.07 18.42
C VAL A 36 -2.45 -5.25 19.08
N THR A 37 -2.75 -4.10 18.49
CA THR A 37 -3.83 -3.21 18.94
C THR A 37 -4.79 -2.97 17.78
N LYS A 38 -6.10 -3.17 18.02
CA LYS A 38 -7.13 -2.81 17.05
C LYS A 38 -7.30 -1.30 17.01
N VAL A 39 -7.23 -0.71 15.83
CA VAL A 39 -7.36 0.74 15.64
C VAL A 39 -8.44 1.04 14.61
N LYS A 40 -9.27 2.04 14.90
CA LYS A 40 -10.11 2.66 13.87
C LYS A 40 -9.24 3.57 13.04
N GLN A 41 -9.30 3.40 11.72
CA GLN A 41 -8.53 4.20 10.79
C GLN A 41 -9.14 5.60 10.71
N HIS A 42 -8.42 6.60 11.24
CA HIS A 42 -8.81 8.02 11.16
C HIS A 42 -8.13 8.76 9.98
N THR A 43 -7.32 8.06 9.19
CA THR A 43 -6.60 8.64 8.07
C THR A 43 -7.59 9.09 7.00
N ALA A 44 -7.47 10.35 6.55
CA ALA A 44 -8.21 10.84 5.40
C ALA A 44 -7.94 9.93 4.19
N GLY A 45 -8.99 9.26 3.71
CA GLY A 45 -8.95 8.30 2.63
C GLY A 45 -10.36 8.11 2.04
N PRO A 46 -10.51 7.29 1.00
CA PRO A 46 -11.83 6.95 0.45
C PRO A 46 -12.79 6.52 1.57
N ILE A 47 -14.08 6.89 1.49
CA ILE A 47 -15.11 6.59 2.52
C ILE A 47 -15.13 5.10 2.89
N GLU A 48 -14.85 4.23 1.92
CA GLU A 48 -14.73 2.78 2.09
C GLU A 48 -13.63 2.37 3.09
N MET A 49 -12.57 3.16 3.23
CA MET A 49 -11.46 2.93 4.17
C MET A 49 -11.71 3.54 5.56
N LEU A 50 -12.63 4.50 5.68
CA LEU A 50 -12.94 5.18 6.95
C LEU A 50 -13.75 4.29 7.93
N GLY A 51 -14.43 3.27 7.41
CA GLY A 51 -15.15 2.27 8.22
C GLY A 51 -14.34 1.00 8.54
N ALA A 52 -13.24 0.77 7.84
CA ALA A 52 -12.46 -0.45 7.98
C ALA A 52 -11.67 -0.44 9.31
N SER A 53 -11.79 -1.52 10.07
CA SER A 53 -10.87 -1.74 11.19
C SER A 53 -9.47 -1.96 10.64
N SER A 54 -8.45 -1.56 11.39
CA SER A 54 -7.04 -1.82 11.12
C SER A 54 -6.36 -2.39 12.36
N LEU A 55 -5.18 -2.96 12.19
CA LEU A 55 -4.33 -3.41 13.30
C LEU A 55 -3.06 -2.57 13.33
N LEU A 56 -2.69 -2.08 14.51
CA LEU A 56 -1.35 -1.59 14.80
C LEU A 56 -0.56 -2.75 15.38
N VAL A 57 0.55 -3.08 14.73
CA VAL A 57 1.39 -4.21 15.08
C VAL A 57 2.74 -3.67 15.54
N GLU A 58 3.18 -4.11 16.71
CA GLU A 58 4.45 -3.74 17.34
C GLU A 58 5.42 -4.93 17.27
N PHE A 59 6.69 -4.62 16.99
CA PHE A 59 7.75 -5.63 16.85
C PHE A 59 9.12 -4.98 17.06
N THR A 60 10.12 -5.80 17.39
CA THR A 60 11.52 -5.37 17.43
C THR A 60 12.26 -5.84 16.17
N TYR A 61 13.05 -4.94 15.59
CA TYR A 61 13.96 -5.23 14.48
C TYR A 61 15.24 -4.42 14.67
N ASP A 62 16.41 -5.04 14.53
CA ASP A 62 17.71 -4.36 14.68
C ASP A 62 17.83 -3.57 16.01
N ASP A 63 17.47 -4.24 17.12
CA ASP A 63 17.45 -3.71 18.49
C ASP A 63 16.58 -2.46 18.71
N LYS A 64 15.69 -2.15 17.76
CA LYS A 64 14.77 -1.01 17.82
C LYS A 64 13.33 -1.48 17.74
N LYS A 65 12.48 -0.84 18.54
CA LYS A 65 11.04 -1.06 18.48
C LYS A 65 10.43 -0.26 17.34
N TYR A 66 9.60 -0.94 16.57
CA TYR A 66 8.86 -0.37 15.47
C TYR A 66 7.38 -0.72 15.60
N SER A 67 6.57 0.08 14.93
CA SER A 67 5.16 -0.23 14.73
C SER A 67 4.78 -0.01 13.28
N CYS A 68 3.83 -0.79 12.80
CA CYS A 68 3.23 -0.60 11.50
C CYS A 68 1.72 -0.80 11.57
N GLN A 69 1.01 -0.03 10.75
CA GLN A 69 -0.42 -0.24 10.55
C GLN A 69 -0.62 -1.22 9.39
N THR A 70 -1.49 -2.20 9.61
CA THR A 70 -1.94 -3.17 8.61
C THR A 70 -3.46 -3.22 8.55
N ALA A 71 -3.98 -3.72 7.43
CA ALA A 71 -5.39 -4.09 7.29
C ALA A 71 -5.82 -5.00 8.45
N PHE A 72 -7.09 -4.98 8.81
CA PHE A 72 -7.55 -5.91 9.83
C PHE A 72 -7.50 -7.35 9.34
N ASN A 73 -6.58 -8.12 9.92
CA ASN A 73 -6.42 -9.55 9.68
C ASN A 73 -6.89 -10.32 10.93
N GLN A 74 -8.09 -10.89 10.84
CA GLN A 74 -8.73 -11.63 11.93
C GLN A 74 -7.84 -12.82 12.38
N SER A 75 -7.21 -13.54 11.45
CA SER A 75 -6.37 -14.69 11.79
C SER A 75 -5.14 -14.30 12.60
N LEU A 76 -4.50 -13.18 12.25
CA LEU A 76 -3.37 -12.64 13.00
C LEU A 76 -3.80 -12.21 14.40
N TYR A 77 -4.91 -11.47 14.50
CA TYR A 77 -5.46 -11.01 15.77
C TYR A 77 -5.83 -12.16 16.70
N ASP A 78 -6.54 -13.17 16.19
CA ASP A 78 -6.97 -14.34 16.97
C ASP A 78 -5.76 -15.18 17.41
N SER A 79 -4.77 -15.36 16.53
CA SER A 79 -3.55 -16.08 16.87
C SER A 79 -2.74 -15.37 17.95
N PHE A 80 -2.64 -14.04 17.87
CA PHE A 80 -1.98 -13.23 18.89
C PHE A 80 -2.75 -13.28 20.22
N CYS A 81 -4.08 -13.14 20.21
CA CYS A 81 -4.93 -13.28 21.40
C CYS A 81 -4.81 -14.68 22.05
N ALA A 82 -4.65 -15.72 21.23
CA ALA A 82 -4.41 -17.09 21.68
C ALA A 82 -2.97 -17.33 22.18
N LYS A 83 -2.14 -16.29 22.31
CA LYS A 83 -0.72 -16.36 22.70
C LYS A 83 0.12 -17.26 21.79
N LYS A 84 -0.29 -17.43 20.52
CA LYS A 84 0.49 -18.17 19.53
C LYS A 84 1.55 -17.23 18.92
N PRO A 85 2.74 -17.76 18.59
CA PRO A 85 3.74 -16.97 17.88
C PRO A 85 3.18 -16.53 16.53
N THR A 86 3.16 -15.22 16.32
CA THR A 86 2.66 -14.58 15.10
C THR A 86 3.77 -13.78 14.46
N TYR A 87 3.72 -13.70 13.13
CA TYR A 87 4.79 -13.11 12.33
C TYR A 87 4.22 -12.24 11.24
N ILE A 88 4.97 -11.20 10.89
CA ILE A 88 4.67 -10.30 9.78
C ILE A 88 5.91 -10.07 8.94
N PHE A 89 5.71 -9.58 7.71
CA PHE A 89 6.77 -9.20 6.80
C PHE A 89 6.95 -7.69 6.76
N ILE A 90 8.18 -7.22 6.96
CA ILE A 90 8.57 -5.81 6.95
C ILE A 90 9.61 -5.51 5.85
N ASP A 91 9.66 -4.26 5.39
CA ASP A 91 10.76 -3.79 4.54
C ASP A 91 11.97 -3.45 5.42
N PRO A 92 13.13 -4.12 5.28
CA PRO A 92 14.32 -3.83 6.09
C PRO A 92 14.87 -2.42 5.86
N ASN A 93 14.59 -1.79 4.72
CA ASN A 93 15.00 -0.41 4.45
C ASN A 93 13.99 0.62 4.98
N ASN A 94 12.78 0.19 5.32
CA ASN A 94 11.73 1.01 5.89
C ASN A 94 10.83 0.16 6.81
N PRO A 95 11.28 -0.18 8.03
CA PRO A 95 10.60 -1.13 8.90
C PRO A 95 9.19 -0.68 9.30
N SER A 96 8.87 0.62 9.21
CA SER A 96 7.50 1.13 9.39
C SER A 96 6.51 0.62 8.32
N GLN A 97 7.00 0.07 7.21
CA GLN A 97 6.19 -0.50 6.15
C GLN A 97 6.11 -2.03 6.26
N CYS A 98 4.88 -2.49 6.45
CA CYS A 98 4.51 -3.90 6.41
C CYS A 98 3.98 -4.30 5.03
N LEU A 99 4.21 -5.56 4.65
CA LEU A 99 3.85 -6.10 3.34
C LEU A 99 2.37 -5.87 3.00
N ASP A 100 1.48 -6.17 3.94
CA ASP A 100 0.03 -6.03 3.77
C ASP A 100 -0.38 -4.59 3.47
N ASN A 101 0.23 -3.61 4.14
CA ASN A 101 -0.01 -2.18 3.91
C ASN A 101 0.43 -1.75 2.50
N VAL A 102 1.54 -2.30 2.00
CA VAL A 102 2.02 -2.01 0.64
C VAL A 102 1.08 -2.59 -0.42
N TYR A 103 0.54 -3.80 -0.21
CA TYR A 103 -0.44 -4.38 -1.12
C TYR A 103 -1.74 -3.59 -1.17
N GLU A 104 -2.26 -3.16 -0.02
CA GLU A 104 -3.47 -2.33 0.00
C GLU A 104 -3.26 -1.01 -0.75
N LYS A 105 -2.19 -0.27 -0.45
CA LYS A 105 -1.87 0.98 -1.15
C LYS A 105 -1.72 0.78 -2.66
N SER A 106 -1.08 -0.31 -3.08
CA SER A 106 -0.92 -0.63 -4.51
C SER A 106 -2.27 -0.87 -5.20
N ARG A 107 -3.25 -1.47 -4.52
CA ARG A 107 -4.60 -1.70 -5.09
C ARG A 107 -5.27 -0.38 -5.46
N TYR A 108 -5.25 0.61 -4.57
CA TYR A 108 -5.89 1.91 -4.82
C TYR A 108 -5.19 2.70 -5.92
N VAL A 109 -3.85 2.67 -5.98
CA VAL A 109 -3.10 3.32 -7.06
C VAL A 109 -3.48 2.75 -8.43
N LYS A 110 -3.62 1.42 -8.54
CA LYS A 110 -4.07 0.77 -9.79
C LYS A 110 -5.48 1.21 -10.17
N LEU A 111 -6.39 1.26 -9.21
CA LEU A 111 -7.78 1.66 -9.46
C LEU A 111 -7.86 3.12 -9.95
N TRP A 112 -7.08 4.00 -9.34
CA TRP A 112 -6.98 5.40 -9.73
C TRP A 112 -6.40 5.58 -11.15
N LEU A 113 -5.37 4.80 -11.51
CA LEU A 113 -4.81 4.81 -12.87
C LEU A 113 -5.82 4.32 -13.92
N ILE A 114 -6.60 3.28 -13.61
CA ILE A 114 -7.64 2.78 -14.53
C ILE A 114 -8.75 3.84 -14.71
N LEU A 115 -9.19 4.45 -13.61
CA LEU A 115 -10.23 5.48 -13.64
C LEU A 115 -9.79 6.72 -14.45
N THR A 116 -8.56 7.19 -14.23
CA THR A 116 -8.02 8.33 -14.98
C THR A 116 -7.90 8.01 -16.47
N LEU A 117 -7.48 6.80 -16.84
CA LEU A 117 -7.41 6.37 -18.24
C LEU A 117 -8.80 6.30 -18.89
N LEU A 118 -9.80 5.75 -18.20
CA LEU A 118 -11.20 5.72 -18.67
C LEU A 118 -11.76 7.13 -18.87
N MET A 119 -11.51 8.05 -17.93
CA MET A 119 -11.96 9.45 -18.05
C MET A 119 -11.35 10.12 -19.28
N ILE A 120 -10.05 9.91 -19.54
CA ILE A 120 -9.39 10.44 -20.74
C ILE A 120 -10.05 9.89 -22.02
N ILE A 121 -10.33 8.58 -22.06
CA ILE A 121 -11.01 7.94 -23.20
C ILE A 121 -12.40 8.55 -23.41
N CYS A 122 -13.23 8.63 -22.38
CA CYS A 122 -14.58 9.21 -22.47
C CYS A 122 -14.56 10.67 -22.94
N ILE A 123 -13.63 11.47 -22.42
CA ILE A 123 -13.46 12.86 -22.85
C ILE A 123 -13.07 12.89 -24.34
N SER A 124 -12.12 12.07 -24.77
CA SER A 124 -11.68 12.05 -26.17
C SER A 124 -12.78 11.62 -27.15
N PHE A 125 -13.66 10.68 -26.78
CA PHE A 125 -14.82 10.29 -27.58
C PHE A 125 -15.94 11.35 -27.60
N SER A 126 -16.00 12.23 -26.59
CA SER A 126 -17.00 13.30 -26.53
C SER A 126 -16.62 14.53 -27.38
N TYR A 127 -15.35 14.64 -27.76
CA TYR A 127 -14.81 15.69 -28.63
C TYR A 127 -14.61 15.23 -30.08
N LEU A 128 -15.02 14.00 -30.41
CA LEU A 128 -15.06 13.43 -31.77
C LEU A 128 -16.48 13.54 -32.33
#